data_AF-A0A6A2YII0-F1
#
_entry.id   AF-A0A6A2YII0-F1
#
_cell.length_a   1.000
_cell.length_b   1.000
_cell.length_c   1.000
_cell.angle_alpha   90.00
_cell.angle_beta   90.00
_cell.angle_gamma   90.00
#
_symmetry.space_group_name_H-M   'P 1'
#
loop_
_entity.id
_entity.type
_entity.pdbx_description
1 polymer ?
#
loop_
_entity_poly.entity_id
_entity_poly.type
_entity_poly.pdbx_seq_one_letter_code
_entity_poly.pdbx_strand_id
1 'polypeptide(L)'
;MVSLDLVKSLYAKFIDWDSEMIDYETGIPSHATNTAISEDLGQVEYIMTDKTGTLTENRMIFRRCCINGVFYGNESGDALKDDKLLNAVAGSSLDVIQFVTVMAICNIVIPIKSKTGAILYKAQSQDEDALVNAAAQLHMVYANKNANILEIRFNGSIIKYELLEILEFTSDRKRMSVVVKDCQNGKILLLSKGADGAILPYAYDGQQTRTFIEVVEQYAQLGLRTLCLAWRELKEDEYQEWSLMFKEASSTLVDREWRIAEVCQRLEHEFEVLGVTAIEDCLQDGVPETIETLRKAGINFWMLTGDKQNTAIEIALSCNFISPGRSIGRTSFHGS
;
A
#
# COMPACT_ATOMS: atom_id res chain seq x y z
N MET A 1 -1.40 -45.06 30.28
CA MET A 1 -0.69 -43.78 30.27
C MET A 1 0.49 -43.84 29.30
N VAL A 2 1.60 -44.53 29.63
CA VAL A 2 2.83 -44.56 28.79
C VAL A 2 2.61 -44.96 27.32
N SER A 3 1.70 -45.89 27.02
CA SER A 3 1.41 -46.32 25.63
C SER A 3 0.75 -45.22 24.78
N LEU A 4 -0.16 -44.44 25.36
CA LEU A 4 -0.89 -43.39 24.65
C LEU A 4 0.02 -42.20 24.35
N ASP A 5 0.89 -41.86 25.29
CA ASP A 5 1.89 -40.78 25.13
C ASP A 5 2.93 -41.13 24.05
N LEU A 6 3.29 -42.41 23.93
CA LEU A 6 4.17 -42.88 22.85
C LEU A 6 3.49 -42.74 21.48
N VAL A 7 2.22 -43.14 21.37
CA VAL A 7 1.44 -43.00 20.12
C VAL A 7 1.29 -41.52 19.73
N LYS A 8 0.95 -40.66 20.69
CA LYS A 8 0.88 -39.20 20.51
C LYS A 8 2.19 -38.60 20.01
N SER A 9 3.31 -39.02 20.61
CA SER A 9 4.65 -38.60 20.18
C SER A 9 4.99 -39.06 18.76
N LEU A 10 4.56 -40.26 18.36
CA LEU A 10 4.75 -40.76 17.00
C LEU A 10 3.92 -39.97 15.97
N TYR A 11 2.66 -39.63 16.28
CA TYR A 11 1.85 -38.80 15.39
C TYR A 11 2.44 -37.40 15.18
N ALA A 12 2.91 -36.76 16.25
CA ALA A 12 3.60 -35.48 16.15
C ALA A 12 4.85 -35.57 15.25
N LYS A 13 5.60 -36.68 15.34
CA LYS A 13 6.75 -36.94 14.45
C LYS A 13 6.35 -37.16 13.00
N PHE A 14 5.20 -37.78 12.72
CA PHE A 14 4.71 -37.91 11.35
C PHE A 14 4.33 -36.57 10.75
N ILE A 15 3.74 -35.66 11.52
CA ILE A 15 3.50 -34.27 11.10
C ILE A 15 4.85 -33.60 10.74
N ASP A 16 5.82 -33.64 11.66
CA ASP A 16 7.16 -33.06 11.43
C ASP A 16 7.88 -33.61 10.18
N TRP A 17 7.60 -34.86 9.79
CA TRP A 17 8.26 -35.56 8.68
C TRP A 17 7.51 -35.49 7.36
N ASP A 18 6.33 -34.89 7.34
CA ASP A 18 5.55 -34.78 6.12
C ASP A 18 6.21 -33.83 5.12
N SER A 19 6.60 -34.36 3.97
CA SER A 19 7.23 -33.59 2.90
C SER A 19 6.28 -32.60 2.21
N GLU A 20 4.97 -32.81 2.31
CA GLU A 20 3.96 -31.89 1.77
C GLU A 20 3.74 -30.67 2.69
N MET A 21 4.15 -30.75 3.95
CA MET A 21 4.07 -29.64 4.92
C MET A 21 5.41 -28.91 5.09
N ILE A 22 6.22 -28.87 4.04
CA ILE A 22 7.45 -28.07 3.97
C ILE A 22 7.16 -26.82 3.15
N ASP A 23 7.43 -25.65 3.71
CA ASP A 23 7.43 -24.41 2.94
C ASP A 23 8.62 -24.43 1.98
N TYR A 24 8.33 -24.46 0.67
CA TYR A 24 9.35 -24.55 -0.37
C TYR A 24 10.16 -23.26 -0.54
N GLU A 25 9.64 -22.10 -0.13
CA GLU A 25 10.36 -20.82 -0.23
C GLU A 25 11.42 -20.69 0.86
N THR A 26 11.08 -21.05 2.09
CA THR A 26 11.97 -20.92 3.25
C THR A 26 12.72 -22.21 3.58
N GLY A 27 12.24 -23.35 3.09
CA GLY A 27 12.74 -24.68 3.44
C GLY A 27 12.38 -25.10 4.87
N ILE A 28 11.44 -24.40 5.52
CA ILE A 28 11.04 -24.66 6.90
C ILE A 28 9.97 -25.77 6.91
N PRO A 29 10.20 -26.91 7.59
CA PRO A 29 9.19 -27.95 7.76
C PRO A 29 8.18 -27.56 8.84
N SER A 30 7.00 -28.19 8.81
CA SER A 30 6.07 -28.13 9.93
C SER A 30 6.70 -28.63 11.23
N HIS A 31 6.26 -28.08 12.37
CA HIS A 31 6.78 -28.46 13.67
C HIS A 31 5.69 -28.55 14.72
N ALA A 32 5.41 -29.77 15.19
CA ALA A 32 4.47 -30.04 16.27
C ALA A 32 5.13 -29.78 17.64
N THR A 33 4.85 -28.63 18.24
CA THR A 33 5.39 -28.24 19.56
C THR A 33 4.72 -28.98 20.72
N ASN A 34 3.53 -29.54 20.51
CA ASN A 34 2.76 -30.31 21.49
C ASN A 34 2.41 -31.68 20.91
N THR A 35 2.76 -32.75 21.61
CA THR A 35 2.51 -34.13 21.17
C THR A 35 1.04 -34.56 21.28
N ALA A 36 0.23 -33.85 22.07
CA ALA A 36 -1.21 -34.15 22.21
C ALA A 36 -2.09 -33.59 21.07
N ILE A 37 -1.51 -32.82 20.14
CA ILE A 37 -2.25 -31.99 19.18
C ILE A 37 -3.06 -32.78 18.14
N SER A 38 -2.71 -34.02 17.85
CA SER A 38 -3.33 -34.80 16.76
C SER A 38 -4.81 -35.15 17.03
N GLU A 39 -5.20 -35.35 18.28
CA GLU A 39 -6.60 -35.60 18.66
C GLU A 39 -7.44 -34.32 18.56
N ASP A 40 -6.87 -33.18 18.99
CA ASP A 40 -7.53 -31.88 18.99
C ASP A 40 -7.77 -31.38 17.56
N LEU A 41 -6.79 -31.56 16.66
CA LEU A 41 -6.89 -31.17 15.25
C LEU A 41 -8.06 -31.88 14.52
N GLY A 42 -8.37 -33.12 14.90
CA GLY A 42 -9.48 -33.89 14.33
C GLY A 42 -10.87 -33.43 14.78
N GLN A 43 -10.96 -32.52 15.77
CA GLN A 43 -12.22 -32.06 16.37
C GLN A 43 -12.43 -30.55 16.18
N VAL A 44 -11.61 -29.89 15.37
CA VAL A 44 -11.71 -28.44 15.14
C VAL A 44 -13.01 -28.12 14.41
N GLU A 45 -13.83 -27.27 15.03
CA GLU A 45 -15.07 -26.73 14.43
C GLU A 45 -14.93 -25.27 13.98
N TYR A 46 -13.98 -24.54 14.58
CA TYR A 46 -13.77 -23.11 14.34
C TYR A 46 -12.28 -22.80 14.19
N ILE A 47 -11.93 -22.06 13.13
CA ILE A 47 -10.61 -21.45 12.93
C ILE A 47 -10.76 -19.94 13.07
N MET A 48 -10.00 -19.37 14.01
CA MET A 48 -9.80 -17.92 14.10
C MET A 48 -8.48 -17.60 13.41
N THR A 49 -8.53 -16.75 12.40
CA THR A 49 -7.34 -16.41 11.60
C THR A 49 -7.12 -14.91 11.55
N ASP A 50 -5.85 -14.51 11.58
CA ASP A 50 -5.47 -13.13 11.31
C ASP A 50 -5.51 -12.87 9.80
N LYS A 51 -5.71 -11.62 9.40
CA LYS A 51 -5.63 -11.22 7.99
C LYS A 51 -4.18 -11.12 7.54
N THR A 52 -3.40 -10.27 8.22
CA THR A 52 -2.06 -9.88 7.76
C THR A 52 -1.03 -10.94 8.11
N GLY A 53 -0.27 -11.41 7.12
CA GLY A 53 0.78 -12.40 7.33
C GLY A 53 0.28 -13.83 7.60
N THR A 54 -1.04 -14.06 7.60
CA THR A 54 -1.64 -15.41 7.62
C THR A 54 -2.48 -15.67 6.38
N LEU A 55 -3.43 -14.79 6.05
CA LEU A 55 -4.19 -14.91 4.81
C LEU A 55 -3.50 -14.21 3.64
N THR A 56 -2.79 -13.11 3.91
CA THR A 56 -2.02 -12.37 2.91
C THR A 56 -0.53 -12.64 3.02
N GLU A 57 0.17 -12.60 1.88
CA GLU A 57 1.64 -12.69 1.78
C GLU A 57 2.32 -11.42 2.28
N ASN A 58 1.54 -10.39 2.66
CA ASN A 58 2.05 -9.06 2.94
C ASN A 58 2.85 -8.55 1.73
N ARG A 59 2.30 -8.76 0.53
CA ARG A 59 2.89 -8.39 -0.75
C ARG A 59 1.93 -7.48 -1.50
N MET A 60 2.28 -6.20 -1.53
CA MET A 60 1.49 -5.16 -2.18
C MET A 60 1.91 -5.04 -3.65
N ILE A 61 0.95 -5.15 -4.58
CA ILE A 61 1.21 -5.05 -6.03
C ILE A 61 0.36 -3.94 -6.62
N PHE A 62 0.99 -2.98 -7.32
CA PHE A 62 0.27 -1.99 -8.11
C PHE A 62 -0.42 -2.67 -9.30
N ARG A 63 -1.75 -2.58 -9.36
CA ARG A 63 -2.56 -3.27 -10.38
C ARG A 63 -3.25 -2.34 -11.34
N ARG A 64 -3.84 -1.26 -10.84
CA ARG A 64 -4.63 -0.34 -11.67
C ARG A 64 -4.37 1.10 -11.27
N CYS A 65 -4.64 2.01 -12.18
CA CYS A 65 -4.74 3.42 -11.83
C CYS A 65 -5.75 4.13 -12.71
N CYS A 66 -6.19 5.29 -12.25
CA CYS A 66 -6.91 6.27 -13.06
C CYS A 66 -6.12 7.57 -13.02
N ILE A 67 -5.78 8.12 -14.17
CA ILE A 67 -5.02 9.37 -14.29
C ILE A 67 -5.87 10.34 -15.11
N ASN A 68 -6.23 11.48 -14.53
CA ASN A 68 -7.10 12.50 -15.14
C ASN A 68 -8.36 11.91 -15.82
N GLY A 69 -9.02 10.95 -15.17
CA GLY A 69 -10.23 10.28 -15.68
C GLY A 69 -10.00 9.13 -16.67
N VAL A 70 -8.75 8.85 -17.06
CA VAL A 70 -8.41 7.71 -17.93
C VAL A 70 -7.99 6.52 -17.09
N PHE A 71 -8.66 5.38 -17.29
CA PHE A 71 -8.40 4.13 -16.58
C PHE A 71 -7.31 3.30 -17.28
N TYR A 72 -6.41 2.72 -16.48
CA TYR A 72 -5.34 1.84 -16.94
C TYR A 72 -5.35 0.54 -16.13
N GLY A 73 -5.22 -0.60 -16.82
CA GLY A 73 -5.24 -1.94 -16.22
C GLY A 73 -6.65 -2.49 -15.91
N ASN A 74 -7.72 -1.81 -16.32
CA ASN A 74 -9.10 -2.30 -16.08
C ASN A 74 -9.41 -3.57 -16.89
N GLU A 75 -8.96 -3.64 -18.13
CA GLU A 75 -9.18 -4.79 -19.02
C GLU A 75 -8.21 -5.94 -18.73
N SER A 76 -6.93 -5.63 -18.51
CA SER A 76 -5.87 -6.62 -18.29
C SER A 76 -5.74 -7.07 -16.83
N GLY A 77 -6.25 -6.29 -15.88
CA GLY A 77 -5.94 -6.43 -14.45
C GLY A 77 -4.54 -5.94 -14.07
N ASP A 78 -3.78 -5.39 -15.01
CA ASP A 78 -2.37 -5.02 -14.83
C ASP A 78 -2.02 -3.78 -15.66
N ALA A 79 -1.98 -2.62 -14.99
CA ALA A 79 -1.67 -1.33 -15.60
C ALA A 79 -0.25 -1.27 -16.16
N LEU A 80 0.70 -2.05 -15.61
CA LEU A 80 2.08 -2.07 -16.10
C LEU A 80 2.21 -2.79 -17.46
N LYS A 81 1.16 -3.51 -17.87
CA LYS A 81 1.04 -4.14 -19.19
C LYS A 81 0.04 -3.43 -20.10
N ASP A 82 -0.53 -2.32 -19.66
CA ASP A 82 -1.50 -1.56 -20.45
C ASP A 82 -0.78 -0.71 -21.49
N ASP A 83 -0.95 -1.06 -22.77
CA ASP A 83 -0.34 -0.35 -23.89
C ASP A 83 -0.67 1.15 -23.88
N LYS A 84 -1.85 1.57 -23.41
CA LYS A 84 -2.20 3.00 -23.34
C LYS A 84 -1.33 3.72 -22.32
N LEU A 85 -1.10 3.12 -21.17
CA LEU A 85 -0.24 3.70 -20.13
C LEU A 85 1.21 3.75 -20.60
N LEU A 86 1.71 2.64 -21.13
CA LEU A 86 3.09 2.55 -21.64
C LEU A 86 3.35 3.57 -22.75
N ASN A 87 2.40 3.75 -23.68
CA ASN A 87 2.48 4.76 -24.73
C ASN A 87 2.40 6.18 -24.17
N ALA A 88 1.57 6.45 -23.16
CA ALA A 88 1.47 7.77 -22.54
C ALA A 88 2.75 8.15 -21.79
N VAL A 89 3.39 7.20 -21.12
CA VAL A 89 4.72 7.35 -20.49
C VAL A 89 5.80 7.59 -21.54
N ALA A 90 5.85 6.78 -22.60
CA ALA A 90 6.82 6.95 -23.68
C ALA A 90 6.65 8.29 -24.40
N GLY A 91 5.40 8.70 -24.63
CA GLY A 91 5.03 9.99 -25.19
C GLY A 91 5.23 11.18 -24.24
N SER A 92 5.64 10.94 -22.98
CA SER A 92 5.85 11.98 -21.96
C SER A 92 4.62 12.87 -21.74
N SER A 93 3.43 12.27 -21.69
CA SER A 93 2.17 12.96 -21.37
C SER A 93 2.27 13.61 -19.99
N LEU A 94 2.03 14.91 -19.89
CA LEU A 94 2.25 15.71 -18.68
C LEU A 94 1.62 15.09 -17.43
N ASP A 95 0.31 14.83 -17.46
CA ASP A 95 -0.45 14.28 -16.34
C ASP A 95 0.09 12.93 -15.86
N VAL A 96 0.51 12.08 -16.82
CA VAL A 96 1.07 10.76 -16.52
C VAL A 96 2.46 10.88 -15.92
N ILE A 97 3.31 11.78 -16.44
CA ILE A 97 4.64 12.01 -15.89
C ILE A 97 4.55 12.59 -14.48
N GLN A 98 3.65 13.53 -14.22
CA GLN A 98 3.41 14.05 -12.88
C GLN A 98 2.93 12.93 -11.95
N PHE A 99 1.96 12.11 -12.38
CA PHE A 99 1.42 11.01 -11.59
C PHE A 99 2.50 9.99 -11.20
N VAL A 100 3.30 9.55 -12.17
CA VAL A 100 4.39 8.59 -11.95
C VAL A 100 5.53 9.22 -11.14
N THR A 101 5.75 10.54 -11.25
CA THR A 101 6.72 11.26 -10.40
C THR A 101 6.30 11.21 -8.95
N VAL A 102 5.03 11.49 -8.64
CA VAL A 102 4.50 11.37 -7.27
C VAL A 102 4.69 9.94 -6.74
N MET A 103 4.41 8.91 -7.55
CA MET A 103 4.69 7.51 -7.17
C MET A 103 6.16 7.28 -6.82
N ALA A 104 7.08 7.82 -7.64
CA ALA A 104 8.51 7.60 -7.51
C ALA A 104 9.15 8.29 -6.30
N ILE A 105 8.75 9.53 -5.96
CA ILE A 105 9.49 10.35 -4.98
C ILE A 105 8.68 10.88 -3.80
N CYS A 106 7.35 10.78 -3.79
CA CYS A 106 6.55 11.16 -2.61
C CYS A 106 6.56 10.02 -1.58
N ASN A 107 7.72 9.70 -1.01
CA ASN A 107 7.93 8.60 -0.08
C ASN A 107 9.26 8.78 0.70
N ILE A 108 9.53 7.88 1.65
CA ILE A 108 10.82 7.80 2.36
C ILE A 108 11.67 6.59 1.94
N VAL A 109 11.37 5.98 0.80
CA VAL A 109 12.07 4.80 0.28
C VAL A 109 13.52 5.15 -0.02
N ILE A 110 14.43 4.22 0.28
CA ILE A 110 15.86 4.40 0.04
C ILE A 110 16.27 3.54 -1.17
N PRO A 111 16.74 4.15 -2.28
CA PRO A 111 17.28 3.40 -3.42
C PRO A 111 18.68 2.88 -3.09
N ILE A 112 18.92 1.60 -3.35
CA ILE A 112 20.17 0.89 -3.12
C ILE A 112 20.65 0.31 -4.44
N LYS A 113 21.86 0.70 -4.87
CA LYS A 113 22.49 0.09 -6.04
C LYS A 113 23.00 -1.30 -5.70
N SER A 114 22.50 -2.31 -6.40
CA SER A 114 22.99 -3.68 -6.30
C SER A 114 24.37 -3.82 -6.94
N LYS A 115 25.05 -4.94 -6.67
CA LYS A 115 26.33 -5.29 -7.33
C LYS A 115 26.20 -5.44 -8.85
N THR A 116 24.99 -5.71 -9.36
CA THR A 116 24.70 -5.87 -10.80
C THR A 116 24.35 -4.55 -11.47
N GLY A 117 24.26 -3.44 -10.71
CA GLY A 117 23.86 -2.13 -11.21
C GLY A 117 22.35 -1.88 -11.23
N ALA A 118 21.53 -2.89 -10.88
CA ALA A 118 20.10 -2.72 -10.66
C ALA A 118 19.82 -1.87 -9.41
N ILE A 119 18.73 -1.10 -9.43
CA ILE A 119 18.28 -0.36 -8.26
C ILE A 119 17.30 -1.25 -7.49
N LEU A 120 17.57 -1.45 -6.21
CA LEU A 120 16.68 -2.09 -5.24
C LEU A 120 16.12 -1.02 -4.32
N TYR A 121 14.88 -1.19 -3.88
CA TYR A 121 14.21 -0.23 -3.00
C TYR A 121 14.09 -0.81 -1.60
N LYS A 122 14.50 -0.03 -0.60
CA LYS A 122 14.26 -0.35 0.81
C LYS A 122 13.18 0.57 1.34
N ALA A 123 11.99 0.04 1.51
CA ALA A 123 10.83 0.75 2.03
C ALA A 123 10.50 0.33 3.47
N GLN A 124 9.85 1.23 4.21
CA GLN A 124 9.24 0.90 5.52
C GLN A 124 7.79 0.47 5.37
N SER A 125 7.11 0.97 4.32
CA SER A 125 5.73 0.65 4.00
C SER A 125 5.67 -0.07 2.65
N GLN A 126 4.85 -1.11 2.60
CA GLN A 126 4.69 -1.95 1.41
C GLN A 126 3.92 -1.25 0.30
N ASP A 127 3.01 -0.35 0.65
CA ASP A 127 2.34 0.50 -0.35
C ASP A 127 3.37 1.36 -1.08
N GLU A 128 4.34 1.91 -0.34
CA GLU A 128 5.40 2.73 -0.94
C GLU A 128 6.33 1.90 -1.81
N ASP A 129 6.68 0.70 -1.35
CA ASP A 129 7.47 -0.24 -2.14
C ASP A 129 6.77 -0.56 -3.47
N ALA A 130 5.49 -0.90 -3.42
CA ALA A 130 4.68 -1.20 -4.60
C ALA A 130 4.65 -0.03 -5.60
N LEU A 131 4.45 1.20 -5.11
CA LEU A 131 4.39 2.39 -5.96
C LEU A 131 5.75 2.76 -6.58
N VAL A 132 6.83 2.70 -5.81
CA VAL A 132 8.18 3.04 -6.32
C VAL A 132 8.65 1.99 -7.33
N ASN A 133 8.42 0.70 -7.06
CA ASN A 133 8.73 -0.36 -8.01
C ASN A 133 7.87 -0.26 -9.28
N ALA A 134 6.59 0.10 -9.16
CA ALA A 134 5.73 0.35 -10.32
C ALA A 134 6.21 1.54 -11.16
N ALA A 135 6.61 2.65 -10.51
CA ALA A 135 7.18 3.80 -11.21
C ALA A 135 8.48 3.44 -11.95
N ALA A 136 9.35 2.62 -11.35
CA ALA A 136 10.56 2.14 -11.99
C ALA A 136 10.27 1.25 -13.22
N GLN A 137 9.23 0.40 -13.16
CA GLN A 137 8.76 -0.40 -14.30
C GLN A 137 8.17 0.47 -15.42
N LEU A 138 7.56 1.61 -15.07
CA LEU A 138 7.17 2.67 -16.02
C LEU A 138 8.34 3.59 -16.41
N HIS A 139 9.56 3.08 -16.36
CA HIS A 139 10.80 3.79 -16.74
C HIS A 139 11.12 5.07 -15.94
N MET A 140 10.45 5.32 -14.82
CA MET A 140 10.75 6.42 -13.90
C MET A 140 11.48 5.91 -12.66
N VAL A 141 12.78 5.70 -12.83
CA VAL A 141 13.61 5.03 -11.83
C VAL A 141 14.13 6.05 -10.83
N TYR A 142 13.67 5.98 -9.59
CA TYR A 142 14.31 6.70 -8.48
C TYR A 142 15.69 6.08 -8.21
N ALA A 143 16.74 6.71 -8.68
CA ALA A 143 18.05 6.08 -8.87
C ALA A 143 19.02 6.31 -7.71
N ASN A 144 18.92 7.46 -7.04
CA ASN A 144 19.80 7.81 -5.93
C ASN A 144 19.20 8.90 -5.02
N LYS A 145 19.62 8.91 -3.77
CA LYS A 145 19.41 10.01 -2.82
C LYS A 145 20.76 10.44 -2.27
N ASN A 146 21.24 11.63 -2.63
CA ASN A 146 22.47 12.19 -2.09
C ASN A 146 22.16 13.44 -1.26
N ALA A 147 22.26 13.32 0.06
CA ALA A 147 21.74 14.32 1.00
C ALA A 147 20.28 14.67 0.66
N ASN A 148 20.04 15.90 0.21
CA ASN A 148 18.72 16.38 -0.18
C ASN A 148 18.44 16.23 -1.68
N ILE A 149 19.38 15.78 -2.50
CA ILE A 149 19.14 15.64 -3.95
C ILE A 149 18.60 14.25 -4.28
N LEU A 150 17.40 14.22 -4.84
CA LEU A 150 16.75 13.05 -5.42
C LEU A 150 17.13 12.98 -6.91
N GLU A 151 17.74 11.87 -7.33
CA GLU A 151 18.08 11.62 -8.74
C GLU A 151 17.10 10.62 -9.33
N ILE A 152 16.38 11.02 -10.37
CA ILE A 152 15.46 10.18 -11.13
C ILE A 152 16.04 9.97 -12.52
N ARG A 153 15.99 8.74 -13.02
CA ARG A 153 16.29 8.42 -14.41
C ARG A 153 14.99 8.15 -15.12
N PHE A 154 14.68 8.98 -16.12
CA PHE A 154 13.46 8.87 -16.91
C PHE A 154 13.81 8.92 -18.41
N ASN A 155 13.45 7.88 -19.16
CA ASN A 155 13.73 7.73 -20.60
C ASN A 155 15.19 8.07 -20.98
N GLY A 156 16.16 7.65 -20.15
CA GLY A 156 17.60 7.90 -20.35
C GLY A 156 18.09 9.28 -19.91
N SER A 157 17.19 10.20 -19.55
CA SER A 157 17.52 11.51 -18.99
C SER A 157 17.58 11.48 -17.47
N ILE A 158 18.42 12.33 -16.88
CA ILE A 158 18.51 12.49 -15.43
C ILE A 158 17.74 13.74 -15.02
N ILE A 159 16.73 13.54 -14.18
CA ILE A 159 15.95 14.60 -13.53
C ILE A 159 16.41 14.67 -12.08
N LYS A 160 16.58 15.88 -11.56
CA LYS A 160 17.01 16.12 -10.18
C LYS A 160 16.03 17.02 -9.46
N TYR A 161 15.65 16.59 -8.26
CA TYR A 161 14.85 17.37 -7.33
C TYR A 161 15.64 17.58 -6.05
N GLU A 162 15.66 18.80 -5.54
CA GLU A 162 16.09 19.08 -4.18
C GLU A 162 14.91 18.88 -3.23
N LEU A 163 15.01 17.89 -2.35
CA LEU A 163 14.08 17.66 -1.27
C LEU A 163 14.22 18.77 -0.23
N LEU A 164 13.16 19.56 -0.10
CA LEU A 164 13.09 20.67 0.83
C LEU A 164 12.48 20.25 2.17
N GLU A 165 11.40 19.45 2.15
CA GLU A 165 10.75 18.99 3.37
C GLU A 165 9.97 17.68 3.16
N ILE A 166 9.84 16.88 4.22
CA ILE A 166 8.98 15.68 4.25
C ILE A 166 7.89 15.89 5.30
N LEU A 167 6.63 15.84 4.85
CA LEU A 167 5.47 15.80 5.72
C LEU A 167 5.02 14.35 5.91
N GLU A 168 5.61 13.69 6.91
CA GLU A 168 5.45 12.25 7.17
C GLU A 168 3.99 11.81 7.31
N PHE A 169 3.70 10.55 6.99
CA PHE A 169 2.38 9.98 7.23
C PHE A 169 2.07 9.91 8.73
N THR A 170 0.85 10.28 9.13
CA THR A 170 0.31 9.99 10.46
C THR A 170 -1.10 9.42 10.35
N SER A 171 -1.53 8.64 11.34
CA SER A 171 -2.88 8.06 11.39
C SER A 171 -4.00 9.12 11.37
N ASP A 172 -3.71 10.32 11.88
CA ASP A 172 -4.64 11.45 11.88
C ASP A 172 -4.70 12.13 10.51
N ARG A 173 -3.54 12.38 9.88
CA ARG A 173 -3.46 13.05 8.57
C ARG A 173 -3.89 12.14 7.42
N LYS A 174 -3.62 10.83 7.51
CA LYS A 174 -3.94 9.80 6.49
C LYS A 174 -3.39 10.12 5.09
N ARG A 175 -2.35 10.94 5.02
CA ARG A 175 -1.60 11.31 3.82
C ARG A 175 -0.16 11.61 4.17
N MET A 176 0.70 11.55 3.16
CA MET A 176 2.10 11.95 3.20
C MET A 176 2.35 12.94 2.08
N SER A 177 3.20 13.93 2.32
CA SER A 177 3.61 14.86 1.29
C SER A 177 5.12 15.10 1.30
N VAL A 178 5.67 15.50 0.16
CA VAL A 178 7.04 15.98 0.05
C VAL A 178 7.03 17.33 -0.64
N VAL A 179 7.88 18.24 -0.17
CA VAL A 179 8.15 19.50 -0.85
C VAL A 179 9.49 19.35 -1.56
N VAL A 180 9.50 19.55 -2.87
CA VAL A 180 10.71 19.44 -3.69
C VAL A 180 10.89 20.67 -4.58
N LYS A 181 12.14 21.01 -4.89
CA LYS A 181 12.49 22.02 -5.87
C LYS A 181 13.09 21.36 -7.10
N ASP A 182 12.49 21.57 -8.25
CA ASP A 182 13.01 21.08 -9.52
C ASP A 182 14.33 21.82 -9.84
N CYS A 183 15.42 21.09 -9.95
CA CYS A 183 16.74 21.68 -10.18
C CYS A 183 16.91 22.28 -11.59
N GLN A 184 16.02 21.96 -12.53
CA GLN A 184 16.11 22.44 -13.91
C GLN A 184 15.40 23.78 -14.10
N ASN A 185 14.20 23.93 -13.55
CA ASN A 185 13.37 25.14 -13.74
C ASN A 185 13.20 25.98 -12.46
N GLY A 186 13.64 25.48 -11.30
CA GLY A 186 13.58 26.18 -10.02
C GLY A 186 12.20 26.21 -9.35
N LYS A 187 11.18 25.54 -9.91
CA LYS A 187 9.83 25.48 -9.34
C LYS A 187 9.82 24.67 -8.06
N ILE A 188 9.05 25.14 -7.07
CA ILE A 188 8.78 24.40 -5.84
C ILE A 188 7.46 23.67 -6.00
N LEU A 189 7.46 22.39 -5.66
CA LEU A 189 6.37 21.46 -5.87
C LEU A 189 6.04 20.77 -4.56
N LEU A 190 4.76 20.79 -4.20
CA LEU A 190 4.18 19.95 -3.16
C LEU A 190 3.56 18.73 -3.82
N LEU A 191 4.10 17.56 -3.51
CA LEU A 191 3.61 16.28 -3.97
C LEU A 191 2.92 15.58 -2.81
N SER A 192 1.73 15.06 -2.99
CA SER A 192 0.98 14.39 -1.92
C SER A 192 0.39 13.07 -2.36
N LYS A 193 0.36 12.11 -1.43
CA LYS A 193 -0.35 10.83 -1.59
C LYS A 193 -1.10 10.48 -0.31
N GLY A 194 -2.31 9.99 -0.42
CA GLY A 194 -3.09 9.63 0.76
C GLY A 194 -4.44 9.02 0.47
N ALA A 195 -5.22 8.83 1.54
CA ALA A 195 -6.61 8.42 1.42
C ALA A 195 -7.43 9.48 0.65
N ASP A 196 -8.47 9.03 -0.03
CA ASP A 196 -9.47 9.84 -0.71
C ASP A 196 -10.01 10.97 0.18
N GLY A 197 -10.45 10.65 1.40
CA GLY A 197 -10.94 11.65 2.36
C GLY A 197 -9.88 12.61 2.90
N ALA A 198 -8.59 12.36 2.64
CA ALA A 198 -7.47 13.20 3.06
C ALA A 198 -6.90 14.07 1.93
N ILE A 199 -7.24 13.77 0.67
CA ILE A 199 -6.75 14.46 -0.52
C ILE A 199 -7.87 15.21 -1.23
N LEU A 200 -8.98 14.53 -1.56
CA LEU A 200 -10.03 15.10 -2.41
C LEU A 200 -10.72 16.35 -1.83
N PRO A 201 -10.95 16.46 -0.50
CA PRO A 201 -11.51 17.70 0.07
C PRO A 201 -10.61 18.93 -0.05
N TYR A 202 -9.33 18.72 -0.37
CA TYR A 202 -8.31 19.76 -0.47
C TYR A 202 -7.93 20.06 -1.92
N ALA A 203 -8.70 19.56 -2.90
CA ALA A 203 -8.53 19.89 -4.30
C ALA A 203 -8.78 21.39 -4.56
N TYR A 204 -8.19 21.95 -5.61
CA TYR A 204 -8.43 23.35 -5.99
C TYR A 204 -9.87 23.56 -6.48
N ASP A 205 -10.36 24.80 -6.31
CA ASP A 205 -11.68 25.20 -6.74
C ASP A 205 -11.85 25.08 -8.26
N GLY A 206 -12.78 24.23 -8.69
CA GLY A 206 -13.08 24.01 -10.10
C GLY A 206 -12.62 22.66 -10.65
N GLN A 207 -11.81 21.90 -9.90
CA GLN A 207 -11.52 20.52 -10.27
C GLN A 207 -12.73 19.61 -10.04
N GLN A 208 -13.11 18.81 -11.05
CA GLN A 208 -14.20 17.84 -10.93
C GLN A 208 -13.73 16.60 -10.14
N THR A 209 -13.92 16.62 -8.82
CA THR A 209 -13.47 15.52 -7.93
C THR A 209 -14.39 14.31 -7.93
N ARG A 210 -15.64 14.46 -8.39
CA ARG A 210 -16.65 13.38 -8.40
C ARG A 210 -16.17 12.14 -9.14
N THR A 211 -15.50 12.32 -10.29
CA THR A 211 -14.95 11.20 -11.07
C THR A 211 -13.94 10.38 -10.25
N PHE A 212 -13.10 11.03 -9.45
CA PHE A 212 -12.14 10.31 -8.60
C PHE A 212 -12.82 9.56 -7.45
N ILE A 213 -13.90 10.11 -6.87
CA ILE A 213 -14.71 9.40 -5.86
C ILE A 213 -15.30 8.11 -6.46
N GLU A 214 -15.90 8.20 -7.64
CA GLU A 214 -16.47 7.05 -8.35
C GLU A 214 -15.40 6.00 -8.68
N VAL A 215 -14.19 6.43 -9.07
CA VAL A 215 -13.04 5.53 -9.29
C VAL A 215 -12.61 4.82 -8.00
N VAL A 216 -12.50 5.57 -6.89
CA VAL A 216 -12.12 5.01 -5.59
C VAL A 216 -13.12 3.93 -5.18
N GLU A 217 -14.42 4.20 -5.31
CA GLU A 217 -15.47 3.22 -5.03
C GLU A 217 -15.37 1.99 -5.93
N GLN A 218 -15.14 2.17 -7.23
CA GLN A 218 -14.97 1.06 -8.18
C GLN A 218 -13.78 0.17 -7.81
N TYR A 219 -12.62 0.74 -7.49
CA TYR A 219 -11.44 -0.04 -7.12
C TYR A 219 -11.57 -0.68 -5.75
N ALA A 220 -12.24 -0.01 -4.79
CA ALA A 220 -12.54 -0.58 -3.50
C ALA A 220 -13.47 -1.81 -3.61
N GLN A 221 -14.46 -1.80 -4.51
CA GLN A 221 -15.33 -2.96 -4.80
C GLN A 221 -14.60 -4.15 -5.45
N LEU A 222 -13.35 -3.94 -5.90
CA LEU A 222 -12.49 -4.98 -6.46
C LEU A 222 -11.44 -5.44 -5.43
N GLY A 223 -11.57 -5.04 -4.17
CA GLY A 223 -10.63 -5.35 -3.11
C GLY A 223 -9.29 -4.65 -3.19
N LEU A 224 -9.16 -3.64 -4.04
CA LEU A 224 -7.92 -2.91 -4.21
C LEU A 224 -7.83 -1.77 -3.20
N ARG A 225 -6.67 -1.66 -2.55
CA ARG A 225 -6.31 -0.53 -1.71
C ARG A 225 -6.04 0.68 -2.59
N THR A 226 -6.78 1.76 -2.37
CA THR A 226 -6.67 2.98 -3.19
C THR A 226 -5.90 4.10 -2.49
N LEU A 227 -5.05 4.82 -3.24
CA LEU A 227 -4.46 6.08 -2.81
C LEU A 227 -4.68 7.16 -3.87
N CYS A 228 -5.11 8.34 -3.45
CA CYS A 228 -5.18 9.52 -4.31
C CYS A 228 -3.81 10.18 -4.35
N LEU A 229 -3.38 10.59 -5.55
CA LEU A 229 -2.14 11.34 -5.78
C LEU A 229 -2.48 12.78 -6.20
N ALA A 230 -1.71 13.72 -5.66
CA ALA A 230 -1.93 15.14 -5.86
C ALA A 230 -0.62 15.91 -6.07
N TRP A 231 -0.76 17.05 -6.74
CA TRP A 231 0.31 17.94 -7.13
C TRP A 231 -0.08 19.38 -6.85
N ARG A 232 0.87 20.23 -6.44
CA ARG A 232 0.67 21.67 -6.36
C ARG A 232 2.00 22.39 -6.58
N GLU A 233 2.00 23.41 -7.42
CA GLU A 233 3.14 24.33 -7.54
C GLU A 233 3.01 25.41 -6.48
N LEU A 234 4.06 25.59 -5.67
CA LEU A 234 4.12 26.58 -4.61
C LEU A 234 4.92 27.79 -5.08
N LYS A 235 4.52 28.98 -4.61
CA LYS A 235 5.35 30.16 -4.79
C LYS A 235 6.51 30.14 -3.80
N GLU A 236 7.63 30.76 -4.19
CA GLU A 236 8.84 30.78 -3.34
C GLU A 236 8.57 31.54 -2.02
N ASP A 237 7.89 32.67 -2.06
CA ASP A 237 7.49 33.43 -0.85
C ASP A 237 6.58 32.63 0.08
N GLU A 238 5.53 32.00 -0.49
CA GLU A 238 4.63 31.10 0.24
C GLU A 238 5.39 29.97 0.96
N TYR A 239 6.31 29.30 0.26
CA TYR A 239 7.11 28.22 0.84
C TYR A 239 8.04 28.72 1.95
N GLN A 240 8.71 29.86 1.77
CA GLN A 240 9.65 30.38 2.77
C GLN A 240 8.92 30.78 4.06
N GLU A 241 7.76 31.44 3.96
CA GLU A 241 6.92 31.77 5.10
C GLU A 241 6.45 30.51 5.83
N TRP A 242 5.96 29.53 5.07
CA TRP A 242 5.53 28.26 5.63
C TRP A 242 6.66 27.47 6.29
N SER A 243 7.86 27.44 5.69
CA SER A 243 9.03 26.71 6.22
C SER A 243 9.45 27.23 7.60
N LEU A 244 9.32 28.54 7.84
CA LEU A 244 9.57 29.14 9.15
C LEU A 244 8.58 28.64 10.20
N MET A 245 7.28 28.64 9.87
CA MET A 245 6.23 28.10 10.75
C MET A 245 6.44 26.60 11.03
N PHE A 246 6.84 25.83 10.03
CA PHE A 246 7.08 24.39 10.17
C PHE A 246 8.28 24.09 11.07
N LYS A 247 9.36 24.86 10.95
CA LYS A 247 10.55 24.75 11.83
C LYS A 247 10.20 25.10 13.28
N GLU A 248 9.42 26.16 13.48
CA GLU A 248 8.95 26.55 14.82
C GLU A 248 8.11 25.41 15.45
N ALA A 249 7.10 24.91 14.72
CA ALA A 249 6.27 23.80 15.15
C ALA A 249 7.08 22.51 15.39
N SER A 250 8.12 22.26 14.61
CA SER A 250 8.99 21.09 14.77
C SER A 250 9.92 21.18 15.98
N SER A 251 10.21 22.40 16.46
CA SER A 251 11.09 22.65 17.61
C SER A 251 10.36 22.68 18.97
N THR A 252 9.02 22.76 18.97
CA THR A 252 8.23 22.80 20.21
C THR A 252 8.24 21.45 20.95
N LEU A 253 8.24 21.50 22.27
CA LEU A 253 8.15 20.29 23.12
C LEU A 253 6.71 19.95 23.52
N VAL A 254 5.81 20.94 23.46
CA VAL A 254 4.42 20.80 23.92
C VAL A 254 3.50 20.76 22.69
N ASP A 255 2.61 19.77 22.65
CA ASP A 255 1.64 19.53 21.58
C ASP A 255 2.26 19.50 20.17
N ARG A 256 3.50 19.01 20.08
CA ARG A 256 4.30 19.01 18.85
C ARG A 256 3.56 18.37 17.68
N GLU A 257 2.99 17.19 17.89
CA GLU A 257 2.28 16.45 16.84
C GLU A 257 1.09 17.24 16.29
N TRP A 258 0.30 17.84 17.17
CA TRP A 258 -0.86 18.65 16.79
C TRP A 258 -0.45 19.93 16.04
N ARG A 259 0.57 20.64 16.52
CA ARG A 259 1.08 21.84 15.84
C ARG A 259 1.67 21.53 14.47
N ILE A 260 2.42 20.45 14.36
CA ILE A 260 2.94 19.98 13.05
C ILE A 260 1.77 19.67 12.13
N ALA A 261 0.73 18.96 12.61
CA ALA A 261 -0.43 18.64 11.78
C ALA A 261 -1.17 19.90 11.30
N GLU A 262 -1.36 20.90 12.16
CA GLU A 262 -1.98 22.18 11.79
C GLU A 262 -1.16 22.91 10.71
N VAL A 263 0.17 23.01 10.88
CA VAL A 263 1.04 23.67 9.91
C VAL A 263 1.11 22.89 8.58
N CYS A 264 1.11 21.56 8.62
CA CYS A 264 1.01 20.73 7.39
C CYS A 264 -0.27 21.07 6.62
N GLN A 265 -1.41 21.11 7.30
CA GLN A 265 -2.71 21.39 6.67
C GLN A 265 -2.75 22.78 6.01
N ARG A 266 -2.02 23.77 6.54
CA ARG A 266 -1.91 25.10 5.92
C ARG A 266 -1.19 25.12 4.58
N LEU A 267 -0.36 24.12 4.27
CA LEU A 267 0.28 23.98 2.95
C LEU A 267 -0.48 22.99 2.05
N GLU A 268 -1.09 21.97 2.66
CA GLU A 268 -1.77 20.86 1.99
C GLU A 268 -3.22 21.20 1.61
N HIS A 269 -3.39 22.21 0.77
CA HIS A 269 -4.66 22.64 0.16
C HIS A 269 -4.44 23.03 -1.30
N GLU A 270 -5.52 23.31 -2.05
CA GLU A 270 -5.47 23.69 -3.48
C GLU A 270 -4.71 22.68 -4.35
N PHE A 271 -4.88 21.39 -4.05
CA PHE A 271 -4.26 20.33 -4.82
C PHE A 271 -4.87 20.22 -6.21
N GLU A 272 -4.02 20.01 -7.21
CA GLU A 272 -4.41 19.33 -8.43
C GLU A 272 -4.37 17.82 -8.18
N VAL A 273 -5.53 17.20 -8.06
CA VAL A 273 -5.64 15.75 -7.94
C VAL A 273 -5.32 15.12 -9.29
N LEU A 274 -4.22 14.37 -9.36
CA LEU A 274 -3.75 13.76 -10.60
C LEU A 274 -4.51 12.47 -10.92
N GLY A 275 -4.86 11.71 -9.88
CA GLY A 275 -5.43 10.40 -10.08
C GLY A 275 -5.49 9.53 -8.84
N VAL A 276 -5.87 8.27 -9.07
CA VAL A 276 -6.04 7.24 -8.05
C VAL A 276 -5.20 6.01 -8.43
N THR A 277 -4.37 5.52 -7.50
CA THR A 277 -3.70 4.23 -7.61
C THR A 277 -4.56 3.13 -6.99
N ALA A 278 -4.40 1.90 -7.44
CA ALA A 278 -5.06 0.73 -6.89
C ALA A 278 -4.03 -0.40 -6.71
N ILE A 279 -3.86 -0.80 -5.46
CA ILE A 279 -2.83 -1.74 -5.00
C ILE A 279 -3.53 -2.98 -4.45
N GLU A 280 -3.12 -4.14 -4.91
CA GLU A 280 -3.60 -5.44 -4.42
C GLU A 280 -2.74 -5.93 -3.26
N ASP A 281 -3.38 -6.39 -2.18
CA ASP A 281 -2.77 -7.12 -1.07
C ASP A 281 -2.89 -8.62 -1.37
N CYS A 282 -1.81 -9.25 -1.82
CA CYS A 282 -1.85 -10.63 -2.34
C CYS A 282 -2.16 -11.63 -1.23
N LEU A 283 -3.07 -12.56 -1.51
CA LEU A 283 -3.29 -13.75 -0.67
C LEU A 283 -2.09 -14.70 -0.76
N GLN A 284 -1.88 -15.50 0.28
CA GLN A 284 -0.95 -16.63 0.20
C GLN A 284 -1.48 -17.68 -0.77
N ASP A 285 -0.56 -18.43 -1.36
CA ASP A 285 -0.90 -19.51 -2.28
C ASP A 285 -1.87 -20.53 -1.65
N GLY A 286 -2.87 -20.95 -2.42
CA GLY A 286 -3.88 -21.93 -2.00
C GLY A 286 -4.84 -21.49 -0.90
N VAL A 287 -4.82 -20.23 -0.43
CA VAL A 287 -5.71 -19.76 0.65
C VAL A 287 -7.19 -19.93 0.31
N PRO A 288 -7.70 -19.45 -0.86
CA PRO A 288 -9.11 -19.62 -1.22
C PRO A 288 -9.55 -21.09 -1.26
N GLU A 289 -8.72 -21.97 -1.83
CA GLU A 289 -8.97 -23.41 -1.99
C GLU A 289 -8.95 -24.13 -0.63
N THR A 290 -8.02 -23.75 0.23
CA THR A 290 -7.88 -24.31 1.59
C THR A 290 -9.11 -23.98 2.42
N ILE A 291 -9.55 -22.72 2.40
CA ILE A 291 -10.76 -22.29 3.12
C ILE A 291 -11.99 -23.00 2.57
N GLU A 292 -12.14 -23.07 1.24
CA GLU A 292 -13.27 -23.77 0.64
C GLU A 292 -13.31 -25.25 1.06
N THR A 293 -12.16 -25.92 1.06
CA THR A 293 -12.01 -27.33 1.46
C THR A 293 -12.38 -27.54 2.93
N LEU A 294 -11.86 -26.71 3.83
CA LEU A 294 -12.14 -26.80 5.26
C LEU A 294 -13.61 -26.47 5.57
N ARG A 295 -14.23 -25.54 4.84
CA ARG A 295 -15.66 -25.27 4.96
C ARG A 295 -16.54 -26.43 4.49
N LYS A 296 -16.15 -27.12 3.40
CA LYS A 296 -16.82 -28.35 2.95
C LYS A 296 -16.73 -29.46 4.01
N ALA A 297 -15.68 -29.46 4.83
CA ALA A 297 -15.53 -30.35 5.98
C ALA A 297 -16.32 -29.92 7.23
N GLY A 298 -17.05 -28.80 7.18
CA GLY A 298 -17.87 -28.31 8.30
C GLY A 298 -17.16 -27.33 9.25
N ILE A 299 -15.94 -26.90 8.92
CA ILE A 299 -15.17 -25.96 9.75
C ILE A 299 -15.60 -24.52 9.46
N ASN A 300 -15.86 -23.76 10.51
CA ASN A 300 -16.23 -22.36 10.47
C ASN A 300 -15.00 -21.45 10.61
N PHE A 301 -15.03 -20.29 9.98
CA PHE A 301 -13.91 -19.34 10.02
C PHE A 301 -14.32 -17.97 10.54
N TRP A 302 -13.52 -17.41 11.45
CA TRP A 302 -13.59 -16.03 11.88
C TRP A 302 -12.28 -15.31 11.54
N MET A 303 -12.37 -14.24 10.75
CA MET A 303 -11.23 -13.36 10.51
C MET A 303 -11.21 -12.28 11.59
N LEU A 304 -10.09 -12.18 12.30
CA LEU A 304 -9.84 -11.14 13.30
C LEU A 304 -8.81 -10.18 12.72
N THR A 305 -9.16 -8.90 12.57
CA THR A 305 -8.24 -7.93 11.99
C THR A 305 -8.41 -6.54 12.58
N GLY A 306 -7.30 -5.82 12.70
CA GLY A 306 -7.27 -4.39 13.04
C GLY A 306 -7.42 -3.46 11.84
N ASP A 307 -7.54 -4.03 10.62
CA ASP A 307 -7.70 -3.24 9.41
C ASP A 307 -9.05 -2.52 9.33
N LYS A 308 -9.11 -1.53 8.43
CA LYS A 308 -10.37 -0.88 8.09
C LYS A 308 -11.38 -1.92 7.59
N GLN A 309 -12.63 -1.74 7.98
CA GLN A 309 -13.74 -2.66 7.67
C GLN A 309 -13.83 -3.02 6.17
N ASN A 310 -13.66 -2.05 5.27
CA ASN A 310 -13.76 -2.32 3.83
C ASN A 310 -12.65 -3.27 3.36
N THR A 311 -11.40 -3.04 3.78
CA THR A 311 -10.27 -3.92 3.45
C THR A 311 -10.49 -5.34 4.00
N ALA A 312 -11.01 -5.46 5.21
CA ALA A 312 -11.33 -6.75 5.81
C ALA A 312 -12.42 -7.52 5.03
N ILE A 313 -13.48 -6.84 4.61
CA ILE A 313 -14.57 -7.43 3.81
C ILE A 313 -14.03 -7.95 2.48
N GLU A 314 -13.17 -7.19 1.83
CA GLU A 314 -12.65 -7.55 0.52
C GLU A 314 -11.68 -8.72 0.57
N ILE A 315 -10.75 -8.75 1.54
CA ILE A 315 -9.92 -9.94 1.76
C ILE A 315 -10.80 -11.15 2.09
N ALA A 316 -11.88 -10.96 2.85
CA ALA A 316 -12.82 -12.04 3.12
C ALA A 316 -13.55 -12.53 1.84
N LEU A 317 -13.89 -11.64 0.91
CA LEU A 317 -14.45 -12.04 -0.39
C LEU A 317 -13.41 -12.82 -1.22
N SER A 318 -12.18 -12.30 -1.34
CA SER A 318 -11.09 -12.95 -2.08
C SER A 318 -10.71 -14.32 -1.53
N CYS A 319 -10.77 -14.48 -0.20
CA CYS A 319 -10.50 -15.74 0.49
C CYS A 319 -11.69 -16.73 0.49
N ASN A 320 -12.80 -16.44 -0.18
CA ASN A 320 -14.05 -17.24 -0.09
C ASN A 320 -14.63 -17.37 1.34
N PHE A 321 -14.31 -16.44 2.25
CA PHE A 321 -14.98 -16.34 3.56
C PHE A 321 -16.46 -15.94 3.41
N ILE A 322 -16.76 -15.10 2.42
CA ILE A 322 -18.10 -14.59 2.18
C ILE A 322 -18.47 -14.86 0.73
N SER A 323 -19.65 -15.44 0.51
CA SER A 323 -20.17 -15.61 -0.85
C SER A 323 -20.65 -14.26 -1.40
N PRO A 324 -20.39 -13.94 -2.67
CA PRO A 324 -20.92 -12.74 -3.31
C PRO A 324 -22.44 -12.63 -3.11
N GLY A 325 -22.92 -11.49 -2.62
CA GLY A 325 -24.35 -11.22 -2.43
C GLY A 325 -24.95 -11.65 -1.08
N ARG A 326 -24.17 -12.23 -0.15
CA ARG A 326 -24.64 -12.49 1.22
C ARG A 326 -24.73 -11.18 2.01
N SER A 327 -25.85 -10.96 2.70
CA SER A 327 -26.04 -9.78 3.56
C SER A 327 -25.03 -9.78 4.72
N ILE A 328 -24.21 -8.74 4.80
CA ILE A 328 -23.24 -8.55 5.90
C ILE A 328 -23.97 -7.89 7.08
N GLY A 329 -24.19 -8.66 8.15
CA GLY A 329 -24.69 -8.11 9.41
C GLY A 329 -23.64 -7.21 10.06
N ARG A 330 -24.03 -6.00 10.48
CA ARG A 330 -23.14 -5.04 11.16
C ARG A 330 -23.60 -4.84 12.59
N THR A 331 -22.70 -5.03 13.53
CA THR A 331 -22.92 -4.78 14.96
C THR A 331 -21.77 -3.94 15.49
N SER A 332 -22.07 -2.74 15.97
CA SER A 332 -21.11 -1.81 16.56
C SER A 332 -21.26 -1.83 18.08
N PHE A 333 -20.20 -2.24 18.80
CA PHE A 333 -20.15 -2.15 20.25
C PHE A 333 -19.60 -0.77 20.63
N HIS A 334 -20.44 0.08 21.22
CA HIS A 334 -19.97 1.30 21.86
C HIS A 334 -19.56 0.94 23.29
N GLY A 335 -18.29 1.13 23.62
CA GLY A 335 -17.82 1.02 24.99
C GLY A 335 -18.57 2.03 25.86
N SER A 336 -19.25 1.53 26.89
CA SER A 336 -19.95 2.31 27.91
C SER A 336 -19.01 3.07 28.82
#